data_AF-X8ITQ5-F1
#
_entry.id   AF-X8ITQ5-F1
#
_cell.length_a   1.000
_cell.length_b   1.000
_cell.length_c   1.000
_cell.angle_alpha   90.00
_cell.angle_beta   90.00
_cell.angle_gamma   90.00
#
_symmetry.space_group_name_H-M   'P 1'
#
loop_
_entity.id
_entity.type
_entity.pdbx_description
1 polymer ?
#
loop_
_entity_poly.entity_id
_entity_poly.type
_entity_poly.pdbx_seq_one_letter_code
_entity_poly.pdbx_strand_id
1 'polypeptide(L)'
;MFDYISKPELQDNEGANGDPNYQDDKYHNPFNFSFKSDFIRDRDQLNVYGDISVNNNTENASVGSHAIGDKLNLDFSVKLDNLSKWQNSRLWWDINGHSKGMAWKTHGTEGYIATDSELVFVLNIPRGITVPNVNDLKFRVEGLNSLKFKKAERVGDKLIIRIHPSLNENGYLSARDYYAYLKTISTVKVSVEGLSVNSKAAVNENVTITGSVVGVQDELVTDSMEVAKNKAGAGSDDVRAAYFFAAKQSNAGRDAAAPKDKPNLISYTFKVNKAADNPVPNKPAKPVKPTKQNRLPRTGDNADWLLYAVFLGVSGAVLGGIGYRRRRKEN
;
A
#
# COMPACT_ATOMS: atom_id res chain seq x y z
N MET A 1 -12.25 3.70 -20.83
CA MET A 1 -11.04 3.27 -20.08
C MET A 1 -11.16 1.84 -19.56
N PHE A 2 -12.04 1.53 -18.60
CA PHE A 2 -12.17 0.16 -18.06
C PHE A 2 -12.51 -0.89 -19.14
N ASP A 3 -13.47 -0.62 -20.03
CA ASP A 3 -13.84 -1.58 -21.07
C ASP A 3 -12.70 -1.90 -22.04
N TYR A 4 -11.77 -0.95 -22.22
CA TYR A 4 -10.58 -1.11 -23.06
C TYR A 4 -9.50 -1.96 -22.39
N ILE A 5 -9.31 -1.78 -21.08
CA ILE A 5 -8.35 -2.53 -20.24
C ILE A 5 -8.87 -3.94 -19.96
N SER A 6 -10.19 -4.09 -19.82
CA SER A 6 -10.84 -5.35 -19.41
C SER A 6 -11.11 -6.34 -20.54
N LYS A 7 -10.92 -5.90 -21.79
CA LYS A 7 -11.12 -6.70 -23.00
C LYS A 7 -9.92 -6.54 -23.95
N PRO A 8 -8.70 -6.92 -23.51
CA PRO A 8 -7.48 -6.79 -24.31
C PRO A 8 -7.57 -7.53 -25.66
N GLU A 9 -8.36 -8.59 -25.74
CA GLU A 9 -8.61 -9.37 -26.97
C GLU A 9 -9.36 -8.61 -28.07
N LEU A 10 -9.99 -7.47 -27.74
CA LEU A 10 -10.67 -6.62 -28.71
C LEU A 10 -9.76 -5.57 -29.33
N GLN A 11 -8.52 -5.44 -28.83
CA GLN A 11 -7.54 -4.55 -29.44
C GLN A 11 -6.96 -5.23 -30.69
N ASP A 12 -6.92 -4.46 -31.76
CA ASP A 12 -6.32 -4.83 -33.03
C ASP A 12 -5.05 -3.99 -33.27
N ASN A 13 -4.12 -4.56 -34.02
CA ASN A 13 -2.86 -3.92 -34.40
C ASN A 13 -2.71 -3.92 -35.92
N GLU A 14 -1.95 -2.95 -36.44
CA GLU A 14 -1.63 -2.84 -37.85
C GLU A 14 -0.63 -3.92 -38.28
N GLY A 15 -1.12 -5.12 -38.56
CA GLY A 15 -0.39 -6.20 -39.22
C GLY A 15 0.89 -6.69 -38.53
N ALA A 16 1.55 -7.67 -39.16
CA ALA A 16 2.82 -8.19 -38.68
C ALA A 16 3.97 -7.21 -39.00
N ASN A 17 4.23 -6.25 -38.11
CA ASN A 17 5.35 -5.31 -38.21
C ASN A 17 6.71 -5.97 -37.86
N GLY A 18 6.99 -7.16 -38.40
CA GLY A 18 8.22 -7.91 -38.11
C GLY A 18 8.26 -8.59 -36.73
N ASP A 19 7.12 -8.70 -36.04
CA ASP A 19 7.01 -9.46 -34.79
C ASP A 19 6.87 -10.96 -35.07
N PRO A 20 7.82 -11.81 -34.65
CA PRO A 20 7.66 -13.26 -34.73
C PRO A 20 6.57 -13.80 -33.79
N ASN A 21 6.09 -12.99 -32.83
CA ASN A 21 5.06 -13.32 -31.84
C ASN A 21 3.72 -12.61 -32.11
N TYR A 22 3.49 -12.15 -33.35
CA TYR A 22 2.19 -11.66 -33.76
C TYR A 22 1.18 -12.83 -33.74
N GLN A 23 0.15 -12.72 -32.90
CA GLN A 23 -0.81 -13.78 -32.64
C GLN A 23 -2.16 -13.46 -33.29
N ASP A 24 -2.76 -14.50 -33.87
CA ASP A 24 -4.11 -14.51 -34.45
C ASP A 24 -4.37 -13.41 -35.48
N ASP A 25 -3.32 -12.96 -36.17
CA ASP A 25 -3.31 -11.80 -37.07
C ASP A 25 -3.93 -10.54 -36.45
N LYS A 26 -3.75 -10.35 -35.13
CA LYS A 26 -4.42 -9.27 -34.37
C LYS A 26 -3.53 -8.50 -33.42
N TYR A 27 -2.71 -9.16 -32.60
CA TYR A 27 -2.01 -8.47 -31.50
C TYR A 27 -0.62 -9.04 -31.23
N HIS A 28 0.21 -8.23 -30.57
CA HIS A 28 1.51 -8.61 -30.05
C HIS A 28 1.37 -9.09 -28.60
N ASN A 29 1.90 -10.28 -28.30
CA ASN A 29 1.93 -10.86 -26.96
C ASN A 29 3.34 -11.35 -26.60
N PRO A 30 4.32 -10.44 -26.44
CA PRO A 30 5.74 -10.80 -26.32
C PRO A 30 6.08 -11.63 -25.07
N PHE A 31 5.16 -11.71 -24.10
CA PHE A 31 5.33 -12.41 -22.83
C PHE A 31 4.31 -13.52 -22.58
N ASN A 32 3.55 -13.92 -23.61
CA ASN A 32 2.56 -15.01 -23.54
C ASN A 32 1.54 -14.83 -22.39
N PHE A 33 1.01 -13.62 -22.22
CA PHE A 33 -0.03 -13.36 -21.24
C PHE A 33 -1.31 -14.13 -21.56
N SER A 34 -1.91 -14.71 -20.52
CA SER A 34 -3.21 -15.37 -20.62
C SER A 34 -4.33 -14.36 -20.43
N PHE A 35 -5.18 -14.21 -21.44
CA PHE A 35 -6.39 -13.39 -21.36
C PHE A 35 -7.29 -13.74 -20.16
N LYS A 36 -7.34 -15.01 -19.76
CA LYS A 36 -8.19 -15.48 -18.67
C LYS A 36 -7.69 -15.03 -17.29
N SER A 37 -6.38 -14.92 -17.08
CA SER A 37 -5.79 -14.75 -15.74
C SER A 37 -4.94 -13.50 -15.57
N ASP A 38 -4.32 -12.99 -16.63
CA ASP A 38 -3.22 -12.04 -16.53
C ASP A 38 -3.66 -10.59 -16.73
N PHE A 39 -4.95 -10.34 -16.93
CA PHE A 39 -5.51 -9.01 -17.17
C PHE A 39 -6.59 -8.66 -16.16
N ILE A 40 -6.83 -7.36 -15.98
CA ILE A 40 -8.03 -6.88 -15.28
C ILE A 40 -9.23 -7.32 -16.11
N ARG A 41 -10.27 -7.84 -15.47
CA ARG A 41 -11.52 -8.32 -16.08
C ARG A 41 -12.73 -7.79 -15.36
N ASP A 42 -12.59 -7.50 -14.07
CA ASP A 42 -13.65 -6.98 -13.20
C ASP A 42 -13.21 -5.66 -12.56
N ARG A 43 -14.17 -4.76 -12.32
CA ARG A 43 -13.91 -3.47 -11.66
C ARG A 43 -13.42 -3.66 -10.23
N ASP A 44 -13.82 -4.73 -9.56
CA ASP A 44 -13.37 -5.05 -8.21
C ASP A 44 -11.89 -5.37 -8.15
N GLN A 45 -11.28 -5.80 -9.26
CA GLN A 45 -9.84 -6.03 -9.35
C GLN A 45 -9.02 -4.73 -9.41
N LEU A 46 -9.67 -3.58 -9.63
CA LEU A 46 -9.03 -2.26 -9.49
C LEU A 46 -8.93 -1.80 -8.04
N ASN A 47 -9.66 -2.45 -7.12
CA ASN A 47 -9.55 -2.13 -5.71
C ASN A 47 -8.28 -2.74 -5.12
N VAL A 48 -7.60 -1.94 -4.28
CA VAL A 48 -6.53 -2.41 -3.41
C VAL A 48 -7.10 -2.55 -2.00
N TYR A 49 -6.81 -3.68 -1.36
CA TYR A 49 -7.34 -3.99 -0.04
C TYR A 49 -6.23 -4.01 1.00
N GLY A 50 -6.52 -3.53 2.21
CA GLY A 50 -5.59 -3.61 3.33
C GLY A 50 -6.28 -3.82 4.65
N ASP A 51 -5.67 -4.60 5.53
CA ASP A 51 -6.26 -5.04 6.79
C ASP A 51 -5.24 -4.93 7.93
N ILE A 52 -5.72 -4.53 9.12
CA ILE A 52 -4.97 -4.58 10.36
C ILE A 52 -5.39 -5.84 11.11
N SER A 53 -4.41 -6.60 11.58
CA SER A 53 -4.62 -7.65 12.55
C SER A 53 -3.70 -7.47 13.75
N VAL A 54 -4.13 -7.96 14.91
CA VAL A 54 -3.28 -8.09 16.08
C VAL A 54 -3.28 -9.54 16.51
N ASN A 55 -2.10 -10.10 16.74
CA ASN A 55 -1.94 -11.51 17.09
C ASN A 55 -2.67 -12.44 16.09
N ASN A 56 -2.60 -12.10 14.80
CA ASN A 56 -3.25 -12.79 13.68
C ASN A 56 -4.80 -12.73 13.66
N ASN A 57 -5.42 -11.82 14.42
CA ASN A 57 -6.87 -11.61 14.40
C ASN A 57 -7.23 -10.21 13.89
N THR A 58 -8.14 -10.11 12.92
CA THR A 58 -8.69 -8.84 12.42
C THR A 58 -9.93 -8.39 13.21
N GLU A 59 -10.40 -9.20 14.15
CA GLU A 59 -11.65 -9.01 14.90
C GLU A 59 -12.86 -8.91 13.97
N ASN A 60 -12.82 -9.67 12.86
CA ASN A 60 -13.90 -9.70 11.87
C ASN A 60 -15.13 -10.50 12.34
N ALA A 61 -14.92 -11.54 13.14
CA ALA A 61 -16.00 -12.40 13.64
C ALA A 61 -16.73 -11.76 14.82
N SER A 62 -15.99 -11.15 15.74
CA SER A 62 -16.51 -10.46 16.93
C SER A 62 -15.42 -9.56 17.51
N VAL A 63 -15.81 -8.65 18.42
CA VAL A 63 -14.86 -7.78 19.13
C VAL A 63 -14.24 -8.54 20.30
N GLY A 64 -12.95 -8.86 20.18
CA GLY A 64 -12.14 -9.45 21.25
C GLY A 64 -11.78 -8.48 22.39
N SER A 65 -10.97 -8.96 23.32
CA SER A 65 -10.55 -8.21 24.50
C SER A 65 -9.04 -8.30 24.75
N HIS A 66 -8.47 -7.22 25.28
CA HIS A 66 -7.10 -7.16 25.81
C HIS A 66 -7.11 -6.60 27.25
N ALA A 67 -6.20 -7.06 28.09
CA ALA A 67 -5.96 -6.50 29.41
C ALA A 67 -4.95 -5.34 29.34
N ILE A 68 -4.94 -4.49 30.37
CA ILE A 68 -3.89 -3.48 30.55
C ILE A 68 -2.54 -4.20 30.69
N GLY A 69 -1.55 -3.77 29.90
CA GLY A 69 -0.22 -4.38 29.85
C GLY A 69 -0.03 -5.33 28.68
N ASP A 70 -1.10 -5.80 28.03
CA ASP A 70 -1.02 -6.72 26.90
C ASP A 70 -0.20 -6.11 25.77
N LYS A 71 0.64 -6.95 25.15
CA LYS A 71 1.41 -6.60 23.97
C LYS A 71 0.56 -6.80 22.73
N LEU A 72 0.61 -5.81 21.84
CA LEU A 72 -0.10 -5.84 20.56
C LEU A 72 0.94 -6.06 19.46
N ASN A 73 1.05 -7.30 18.99
CA ASN A 73 1.83 -7.60 17.79
C ASN A 73 0.93 -7.33 16.58
N LEU A 74 1.09 -6.15 16.00
CA LEU A 74 0.23 -5.65 14.94
C LEU A 74 0.82 -5.99 13.59
N ASP A 75 0.02 -6.60 12.72
CA ASP A 75 0.31 -6.76 11.30
C ASP A 75 -0.60 -5.83 10.49
N PHE A 76 -0.01 -4.96 9.68
CA PHE A 76 -0.74 -4.15 8.70
C PHE A 76 -0.39 -4.66 7.30
N SER A 77 -1.37 -5.24 6.62
CA SER A 77 -1.21 -5.85 5.30
C SER A 77 -1.89 -5.04 4.20
N VAL A 78 -1.35 -5.14 2.99
CA VAL A 78 -1.97 -4.66 1.75
C VAL A 78 -1.83 -5.73 0.66
N LYS A 79 -2.95 -6.02 0.00
CA LYS A 79 -3.06 -7.03 -1.05
C LYS A 79 -2.86 -6.38 -2.42
N LEU A 80 -1.80 -6.80 -3.11
CA LEU A 80 -1.32 -6.29 -4.40
C LEU A 80 -1.29 -7.37 -5.49
N ASP A 81 -2.05 -8.46 -5.34
CA ASP A 81 -2.10 -9.57 -6.31
C ASP A 81 -2.57 -9.15 -7.71
N ASN A 82 -3.42 -8.12 -7.79
CA ASN A 82 -3.86 -7.55 -9.08
C ASN A 82 -2.87 -6.54 -9.67
N LEU A 83 -1.75 -6.23 -9.02
CA LEU A 83 -0.73 -5.31 -9.54
C LEU A 83 -0.17 -5.81 -10.88
N SER A 84 0.15 -7.10 -10.96
CA SER A 84 0.61 -7.72 -12.20
C SER A 84 -0.41 -7.56 -13.33
N LYS A 85 -1.70 -7.79 -13.05
CA LYS A 85 -2.78 -7.64 -14.03
C LYS A 85 -2.95 -6.22 -14.52
N TRP A 86 -2.87 -5.25 -13.61
CA TRP A 86 -2.91 -3.83 -13.95
C TRP A 86 -1.77 -3.47 -14.90
N GLN A 87 -0.53 -3.85 -14.56
CA GLN A 87 0.64 -3.54 -15.37
C GLN A 87 0.64 -4.27 -16.72
N ASN A 88 0.21 -5.53 -16.77
CA ASN A 88 0.04 -6.24 -18.05
C ASN A 88 -0.98 -5.54 -18.95
N SER A 89 -2.10 -5.08 -18.38
CA SER A 89 -3.14 -4.37 -19.14
C SER A 89 -2.64 -3.02 -19.67
N ARG A 90 -1.79 -2.32 -18.91
CA ARG A 90 -1.11 -1.08 -19.35
C ARG A 90 -0.14 -1.38 -20.49
N LEU A 91 0.76 -2.35 -20.32
CA LEU A 91 1.70 -2.74 -21.37
C LEU A 91 0.95 -3.07 -22.65
N TRP A 92 -0.12 -3.85 -22.54
CA TRP A 92 -0.91 -4.27 -23.68
C TRP A 92 -1.45 -3.09 -24.48
N TRP A 93 -1.99 -2.09 -23.79
CA TRP A 93 -2.40 -0.83 -24.43
C TRP A 93 -1.21 -0.06 -25.02
N ASP A 94 -0.07 -0.11 -24.37
CA ASP A 94 1.10 0.62 -24.83
C ASP A 94 1.66 0.05 -26.13
N ILE A 95 1.63 -1.27 -26.29
CA ILE A 95 2.23 -1.98 -27.43
C ILE A 95 1.25 -2.39 -28.52
N ASN A 96 -0.06 -2.40 -28.24
CA ASN A 96 -1.10 -2.75 -29.21
C ASN A 96 -2.00 -1.56 -29.57
N GLY A 97 -2.38 -1.50 -30.84
CA GLY A 97 -3.23 -0.46 -31.42
C GLY A 97 -2.73 0.04 -32.77
N HIS A 98 -3.64 0.61 -33.56
CA HIS A 98 -3.30 1.39 -34.75
C HIS A 98 -2.27 2.47 -34.37
N SER A 99 -1.20 2.59 -35.16
CA SER A 99 -0.01 3.42 -34.91
C SER A 99 1.02 2.97 -33.85
N LYS A 100 0.94 1.77 -33.26
CA LYS A 100 1.94 1.33 -32.25
C LYS A 100 3.26 0.83 -32.83
N GLY A 101 3.29 0.45 -34.10
CA GLY A 101 4.51 0.07 -34.82
C GLY A 101 5.34 -0.97 -34.07
N MET A 102 6.57 -0.60 -33.67
CA MET A 102 7.53 -1.48 -32.99
C MET A 102 7.48 -1.43 -31.46
N ALA A 103 6.45 -0.82 -30.84
CA ALA A 103 6.36 -0.68 -29.39
C ALA A 103 6.41 -2.03 -28.64
N TRP A 104 5.88 -3.11 -29.24
CA TRP A 104 6.00 -4.48 -28.68
C TRP A 104 7.45 -4.93 -28.50
N LYS A 105 8.36 -4.38 -29.31
CA LYS A 105 9.79 -4.66 -29.27
C LYS A 105 10.49 -3.72 -28.29
N THR A 106 10.35 -2.41 -28.47
CA THR A 106 11.07 -1.40 -27.67
C THR A 106 10.58 -1.32 -26.23
N HIS A 107 9.29 -1.55 -25.97
CA HIS A 107 8.71 -1.55 -24.62
C HIS A 107 8.51 -2.98 -24.07
N GLY A 108 8.57 -3.98 -24.95
CA GLY A 108 8.46 -5.40 -24.63
C GLY A 108 9.81 -6.11 -24.71
N THR A 109 10.06 -6.85 -25.79
CA THR A 109 11.15 -7.84 -25.84
C THR A 109 12.56 -7.27 -25.60
N GLU A 110 12.81 -6.02 -25.97
CA GLU A 110 14.08 -5.31 -25.78
C GLU A 110 14.02 -4.23 -24.69
N GLY A 111 12.84 -4.04 -24.08
CA GLY A 111 12.61 -3.00 -23.10
C GLY A 111 13.28 -3.26 -21.75
N TYR A 112 13.57 -2.18 -21.06
CA TYR A 112 14.02 -2.10 -19.68
C TYR A 112 13.03 -1.26 -18.86
N ILE A 113 12.74 -1.73 -17.66
CA ILE A 113 11.83 -1.08 -16.73
C ILE A 113 12.59 -0.63 -15.50
N ALA A 114 12.63 0.67 -15.25
CA ALA A 114 13.11 1.25 -14.01
C ALA A 114 11.93 1.75 -13.17
N THR A 115 11.98 1.56 -11.86
CA THR A 115 10.92 2.03 -10.96
C THR A 115 11.46 2.89 -9.81
N ASP A 116 10.64 3.81 -9.35
CA ASP A 116 10.80 4.50 -8.08
C ASP A 116 9.45 4.47 -7.35
N SER A 117 9.31 3.56 -6.41
CA SER A 117 8.04 3.25 -5.76
C SER A 117 8.13 3.49 -4.26
N GLU A 118 7.02 3.90 -3.67
CA GLU A 118 6.90 4.04 -2.22
C GLU A 118 5.56 3.47 -1.74
N LEU A 119 5.61 2.71 -0.66
CA LEU A 119 4.44 2.32 0.12
C LEU A 119 4.49 3.04 1.47
N VAL A 120 3.37 3.66 1.86
CA VAL A 120 3.23 4.38 3.13
C VAL A 120 2.08 3.78 3.92
N PHE A 121 2.41 3.22 5.07
CA PHE A 121 1.45 2.73 6.05
C PHE A 121 1.32 3.77 7.15
N VAL A 122 0.09 4.16 7.46
CA VAL A 122 -0.23 5.13 8.52
C VAL A 122 -1.16 4.45 9.50
N LEU A 123 -0.74 4.34 10.76
CA LEU A 123 -1.55 3.85 11.86
C LEU A 123 -1.91 5.03 12.76
N ASN A 124 -3.20 5.28 12.98
CA ASN A 124 -3.64 6.21 14.02
C ASN A 124 -3.79 5.40 15.32
N ILE A 125 -2.96 5.72 16.30
CA ILE A 125 -2.88 5.01 17.57
C ILE A 125 -3.74 5.73 18.61
N PRO A 126 -4.85 5.14 19.06
CA PRO A 126 -5.75 5.78 20.01
C PRO A 126 -5.11 5.96 21.39
N ARG A 127 -5.74 6.84 22.20
CA ARG A 127 -5.48 6.88 23.64
C ARG A 127 -5.75 5.49 24.23
N GLY A 128 -4.89 5.07 25.15
CA GLY A 128 -4.96 3.73 25.75
C GLY A 128 -3.94 2.74 25.19
N ILE A 129 -3.22 3.11 24.12
CA ILE A 129 -2.09 2.34 23.60
C ILE A 129 -0.79 3.12 23.81
N THR A 130 0.21 2.45 24.36
CA THR A 130 1.57 2.96 24.43
C THR A 130 2.27 2.62 23.13
N VAL A 131 2.77 3.66 22.46
CA VAL A 131 3.86 3.51 21.51
C VAL A 131 5.11 4.00 22.24
N PRO A 132 6.15 3.16 22.40
CA PRO A 132 7.42 3.58 22.94
C PRO A 132 8.12 4.58 21.99
N ASN A 133 9.39 4.89 22.22
CA ASN A 133 10.15 5.58 21.19
C ASN A 133 10.09 4.74 19.90
N VAL A 134 9.97 5.38 18.75
CA VAL A 134 9.93 4.67 17.46
C VAL A 134 11.17 3.80 17.25
N ASN A 135 12.32 4.22 17.80
CA ASN A 135 13.56 3.45 17.76
C ASN A 135 13.52 2.17 18.61
N ASP A 136 12.58 2.06 19.55
CA ASP A 136 12.40 0.87 20.39
C ASP A 136 11.38 -0.12 19.79
N LEU A 137 10.65 0.30 18.75
CA LEU A 137 9.74 -0.58 18.02
C LEU A 137 10.54 -1.53 17.13
N LYS A 138 10.05 -2.77 17.01
CA LYS A 138 10.58 -3.72 16.02
C LYS A 138 9.66 -3.75 14.81
N PHE A 139 10.25 -3.56 13.64
CA PHE A 139 9.56 -3.61 12.37
C PHE A 139 10.03 -4.81 11.57
N ARG A 140 9.10 -5.58 11.01
CA ARG A 140 9.38 -6.62 10.02
C ARG A 140 8.53 -6.34 8.79
N VAL A 141 9.13 -6.44 7.62
CA VAL A 141 8.43 -6.24 6.35
C VAL A 141 8.55 -7.51 5.52
N GLU A 142 7.42 -8.00 5.01
CA GLU A 142 7.31 -9.22 4.20
C GLU A 142 6.56 -8.92 2.89
N GLY A 143 6.75 -9.75 1.86
CA GLY A 143 5.86 -9.79 0.69
C GLY A 143 6.36 -9.19 -0.62
N LEU A 144 7.57 -8.63 -0.67
CA LEU A 144 8.26 -8.31 -1.94
C LEU A 144 9.74 -8.67 -1.83
N ASN A 145 10.31 -9.19 -2.91
CA ASN A 145 11.75 -9.40 -2.98
C ASN A 145 12.45 -8.03 -2.94
N SER A 146 13.51 -7.94 -2.13
CA SER A 146 14.35 -6.73 -1.95
C SER A 146 13.68 -5.48 -1.35
N LEU A 147 12.75 -5.67 -0.41
CA LEU A 147 12.22 -4.54 0.38
C LEU A 147 13.28 -3.92 1.28
N LYS A 148 13.38 -2.59 1.21
CA LYS A 148 14.12 -1.82 2.19
C LYS A 148 13.10 -1.04 3.03
N PHE A 149 12.96 -1.45 4.29
CA PHE A 149 12.37 -0.57 5.30
C PHE A 149 13.18 0.73 5.29
N LYS A 150 12.53 1.86 5.03
CA LYS A 150 13.21 3.15 4.90
C LYS A 150 13.24 3.87 6.23
N LYS A 151 12.06 4.09 6.80
CA LYS A 151 11.91 4.74 8.10
C LYS A 151 10.51 4.52 8.68
N ALA A 152 10.44 4.61 10.00
CA ALA A 152 9.22 4.88 10.72
C ALA A 152 9.37 6.21 11.46
N GLU A 153 8.28 6.93 11.64
CA GLU A 153 8.23 8.16 12.42
C GLU A 153 6.91 8.28 13.16
N ARG A 154 6.94 8.97 14.31
CA ARG A 154 5.74 9.29 15.08
C ARG A 154 5.42 10.77 14.92
N VAL A 155 4.21 11.07 14.46
CA VAL A 155 3.70 12.43 14.32
C VAL A 155 2.39 12.50 15.11
N GLY A 156 2.45 13.06 16.32
CA GLY A 156 1.30 13.06 17.24
C GLY A 156 0.87 11.66 17.63
N ASP A 157 -0.39 11.32 17.31
CA ASP A 157 -1.00 10.01 17.51
C ASP A 157 -0.75 9.03 16.35
N LYS A 158 -0.03 9.45 15.30
CA LYS A 158 0.22 8.63 14.11
C LYS A 158 1.58 7.97 14.15
N LEU A 159 1.61 6.69 13.79
CA LEU A 159 2.82 5.97 13.41
C LEU A 159 2.83 5.83 11.88
N ILE A 160 3.84 6.43 11.23
CA ILE A 160 3.98 6.45 9.77
C ILE A 160 5.18 5.59 9.41
N ILE A 161 4.96 4.58 8.57
CA ILE A 161 5.97 3.60 8.15
C ILE A 161 6.11 3.68 6.63
N ARG A 162 7.33 3.94 6.16
CA ARG A 162 7.66 4.07 4.74
C ARG A 162 8.56 2.95 4.28
N ILE A 163 8.19 2.37 3.13
CA ILE A 163 8.89 1.26 2.51
C ILE A 163 9.22 1.67 1.08
N HIS A 164 10.45 1.43 0.66
CA HIS A 164 10.85 1.58 -0.74
C HIS A 164 11.19 0.20 -1.30
N PRO A 165 10.34 -0.34 -2.19
CA PRO A 165 10.72 -1.48 -3.01
C PRO A 165 11.88 -1.06 -3.93
N SER A 166 12.88 -1.92 -4.05
CA SER A 166 13.81 -1.87 -5.18
C SER A 166 13.54 -3.06 -6.08
N LEU A 167 13.92 -2.97 -7.35
CA LEU A 167 13.90 -4.14 -8.24
C LEU A 167 15.17 -4.99 -8.05
N ASN A 168 16.32 -4.32 -8.00
CA ASN A 168 17.64 -4.88 -7.71
C ASN A 168 18.60 -3.75 -7.29
N GLU A 169 19.90 -4.01 -7.23
CA GLU A 169 20.93 -3.02 -6.90
C GLU A 169 21.00 -1.86 -7.90
N ASN A 170 20.67 -2.14 -9.17
CA ASN A 170 20.71 -1.16 -10.26
C ASN A 170 19.39 -0.37 -10.41
N GLY A 171 18.30 -0.82 -9.78
CA GLY A 171 17.00 -0.15 -9.81
C GLY A 171 16.21 -0.32 -11.11
N TYR A 172 16.56 -1.28 -11.96
CA TYR A 172 15.84 -1.63 -13.20
C TYR A 172 15.91 -3.13 -13.51
N LEU A 173 14.98 -3.64 -14.33
CA LEU A 173 14.99 -5.00 -14.89
C LEU A 173 14.77 -4.95 -16.41
N SER A 174 15.05 -6.04 -17.12
CA SER A 174 14.47 -6.23 -18.45
C SER A 174 12.94 -6.28 -18.32
N ALA A 175 12.19 -5.88 -19.33
CA ALA A 175 10.73 -5.91 -19.29
C ALA A 175 10.22 -7.34 -19.03
N ARG A 176 10.81 -8.35 -19.68
CA ARG A 176 10.48 -9.76 -19.44
C ARG A 176 10.60 -10.12 -17.95
N ASP A 177 11.74 -9.81 -17.33
CA ASP A 177 11.99 -10.18 -15.94
C ASP A 177 11.15 -9.34 -14.97
N TYR A 178 10.83 -8.09 -15.33
CA TYR A 178 9.92 -7.23 -14.58
C TYR A 178 8.49 -7.79 -14.54
N TYR A 179 7.90 -8.16 -15.68
CA TYR A 179 6.54 -8.74 -15.71
C TYR A 179 6.49 -10.11 -15.03
N ALA A 180 7.58 -10.90 -15.09
CA ALA A 180 7.70 -12.11 -14.29
C ALA A 180 7.78 -11.80 -12.78
N TYR A 181 8.55 -10.79 -12.39
CA TYR A 181 8.66 -10.34 -10.99
C TYR A 181 7.31 -9.87 -10.43
N LEU A 182 6.53 -9.09 -11.19
CA LEU A 182 5.22 -8.61 -10.76
C LEU A 182 4.27 -9.75 -10.38
N LYS A 183 4.35 -10.90 -11.06
CA LYS A 183 3.54 -12.11 -10.76
C LYS A 183 3.87 -12.73 -9.39
N THR A 184 5.05 -12.44 -8.83
CA THR A 184 5.45 -12.91 -7.50
C THR A 184 4.90 -12.06 -6.36
N ILE A 185 4.40 -10.86 -6.68
CA ILE A 185 3.86 -9.91 -5.72
C ILE A 185 2.44 -10.33 -5.35
N SER A 186 2.20 -10.55 -4.06
CA SER A 186 0.87 -10.89 -3.54
C SER A 186 0.48 -9.94 -2.42
N THR A 187 0.83 -10.25 -1.18
CA THR A 187 0.51 -9.43 -0.01
C THR A 187 1.78 -8.85 0.59
N VAL A 188 1.81 -7.53 0.77
CA VAL A 188 2.85 -6.86 1.54
C VAL A 188 2.37 -6.68 2.97
N LYS A 189 3.22 -7.01 3.93
CA LYS A 189 2.86 -6.95 5.36
C LYS A 189 3.92 -6.24 6.15
N VAL A 190 3.48 -5.34 7.03
CA VAL A 190 4.30 -4.63 8.00
C VAL A 190 3.91 -5.09 9.39
N SER A 191 4.79 -5.82 10.06
CA SER A 191 4.65 -6.18 11.46
C SER A 191 5.28 -5.10 12.35
N VAL A 192 4.56 -4.69 13.38
CA VAL A 192 4.99 -3.73 14.41
C VAL A 192 4.86 -4.38 15.77
N GLU A 193 6.00 -4.58 16.44
CA GLU A 193 6.05 -5.11 17.81
C GLU A 193 6.51 -4.03 18.79
N GLY A 194 6.06 -4.15 20.04
CA GLY A 194 6.39 -3.22 21.13
C GLY A 194 5.25 -2.30 21.56
N LEU A 195 4.14 -2.29 20.83
CA LEU A 195 2.90 -1.65 21.24
C LEU A 195 2.29 -2.38 22.44
N SER A 196 1.66 -1.64 23.36
CA SER A 196 0.94 -2.27 24.47
C SER A 196 -0.24 -1.46 24.98
N VAL A 197 -1.24 -2.15 25.54
CA VAL A 197 -2.36 -1.49 26.22
C VAL A 197 -1.87 -0.83 27.51
N ASN A 198 -2.30 0.39 27.79
CA ASN A 198 -1.93 1.14 28.99
C ASN A 198 -3.13 1.55 29.85
N SER A 199 -2.84 2.05 31.04
CA SER A 199 -3.85 2.42 32.05
C SER A 199 -4.75 3.60 31.68
N LYS A 200 -4.47 4.32 30.58
CA LYS A 200 -5.33 5.39 30.07
C LYS A 200 -6.44 4.87 29.16
N ALA A 201 -6.46 3.58 28.84
CA ALA A 201 -7.54 2.97 28.10
C ALA A 201 -8.81 2.92 28.96
N ALA A 202 -9.95 3.25 28.37
CA ALA A 202 -11.22 3.15 29.05
C ALA A 202 -11.63 1.67 29.16
N VAL A 203 -11.81 1.21 30.40
CA VAL A 203 -12.20 -0.17 30.69
C VAL A 203 -13.63 -0.41 30.22
N ASN A 204 -13.87 -1.58 29.62
CA ASN A 204 -15.14 -2.00 29.02
C ASN A 204 -15.61 -1.15 27.83
N GLU A 205 -14.76 -0.26 27.31
CA GLU A 205 -15.02 0.50 26.10
C GLU A 205 -14.19 -0.05 24.93
N ASN A 206 -14.67 0.23 23.71
CA ASN A 206 -13.96 -0.12 22.49
C ASN A 206 -12.76 0.82 22.30
N VAL A 207 -11.60 0.23 22.05
CA VAL A 207 -10.39 0.91 21.61
C VAL A 207 -10.14 0.51 20.16
N THR A 208 -10.05 1.49 19.27
CA THR A 208 -9.93 1.26 17.83
C THR A 208 -8.64 1.84 17.28
N ILE A 209 -7.81 0.99 16.71
CA ILE A 209 -6.70 1.39 15.85
C ILE A 209 -7.26 1.56 14.44
N THR A 210 -6.92 2.66 13.76
CA THR A 210 -7.28 2.84 12.35
C THR A 210 -6.05 2.95 11.48
N GLY A 211 -6.19 2.53 10.22
CA GLY A 211 -5.12 2.46 9.25
C GLY A 211 -5.41 3.20 7.96
N SER A 212 -4.35 3.56 7.25
CA SER A 212 -4.40 3.91 5.84
C SER A 212 -3.13 3.40 5.17
N VAL A 213 -3.26 2.81 3.99
CA VAL A 213 -2.11 2.43 3.14
C VAL A 213 -2.27 3.10 1.80
N VAL A 214 -1.22 3.80 1.38
CA VAL A 214 -1.13 4.38 0.04
C VAL A 214 0.13 3.89 -0.64
N GLY A 215 0.09 3.80 -1.96
CA GLY A 215 1.25 3.48 -2.76
C GLY A 215 1.38 4.41 -3.95
N VAL A 216 2.63 4.69 -4.31
CA VAL A 216 3.01 5.29 -5.58
C VAL A 216 3.96 4.33 -6.31
N GLN A 217 3.76 4.22 -7.61
CA GLN A 217 4.68 3.55 -8.51
C GLN A 217 5.00 4.49 -9.67
N ASP A 218 6.21 5.02 -9.69
CA ASP A 218 6.79 5.70 -10.84
C ASP A 218 7.55 4.67 -11.67
N GLU A 219 7.22 4.59 -12.95
CA GLU A 219 7.76 3.62 -13.90
C GLU A 219 8.30 4.35 -15.12
N LEU A 220 9.52 3.97 -15.51
CA LEU A 220 10.15 4.35 -16.77
C LEU A 220 10.35 3.09 -17.61
N VAL A 221 9.78 3.10 -18.82
CA VAL A 221 9.99 2.13 -19.89
C VAL A 221 10.94 2.76 -20.90
N THR A 222 11.98 2.02 -21.31
CA THR A 222 12.98 2.47 -22.30
C THR A 222 13.64 1.26 -22.94
N ASP A 223 14.07 1.36 -24.19
CA ASP A 223 14.91 0.34 -24.85
C ASP A 223 16.42 0.54 -24.56
N SER A 224 16.78 1.57 -23.81
CA SER A 224 18.16 1.89 -23.42
C SER A 224 18.47 1.52 -21.98
N MET A 225 19.36 0.53 -21.81
CA MET A 225 19.87 0.13 -20.50
C MET A 225 20.52 1.29 -19.74
N GLU A 226 21.23 2.19 -20.42
CA GLU A 226 21.88 3.35 -19.79
C GLU A 226 20.85 4.38 -19.30
N VAL A 227 19.74 4.57 -20.04
CA VAL A 227 18.64 5.42 -19.60
C VAL A 227 17.95 4.81 -18.37
N ALA A 228 17.69 3.50 -18.39
CA ALA A 228 17.07 2.79 -17.27
C ALA A 228 17.90 2.90 -15.97
N LYS A 229 19.22 2.70 -16.06
CA LYS A 229 20.16 2.89 -14.94
C LYS A 229 20.08 4.30 -14.34
N ASN A 230 20.03 5.31 -15.20
CA ASN A 230 20.04 6.70 -14.78
C ASN A 230 18.65 7.22 -14.33
N LYS A 231 17.58 6.47 -14.62
CA LYS A 231 16.17 6.84 -14.35
C LYS A 231 15.79 8.21 -14.91
N ALA A 232 16.45 8.61 -15.99
CA ALA A 232 16.37 9.93 -16.59
C ALA A 232 15.93 9.78 -18.05
N GLY A 233 14.67 9.36 -18.24
CA GLY A 233 14.04 9.29 -19.55
C GLY A 233 14.07 10.66 -20.23
N ALA A 234 14.54 10.70 -21.48
CA ALA A 234 14.69 11.91 -22.27
C ALA A 234 14.54 11.67 -23.78
N GLY A 235 14.40 10.42 -24.22
CA GLY A 235 14.17 10.03 -25.61
C GLY A 235 12.70 10.09 -26.03
N SER A 236 12.45 10.06 -27.34
CA SER A 236 11.11 10.00 -27.93
C SER A 236 10.35 8.73 -27.60
N ASP A 237 11.07 7.63 -27.38
CA ASP A 237 10.53 6.28 -27.14
C ASP A 237 10.51 5.92 -25.64
N ASP A 238 10.90 6.86 -24.76
CA ASP A 238 10.83 6.65 -23.32
C ASP A 238 9.42 6.94 -22.81
N VAL A 239 8.78 5.96 -22.16
CA VAL A 239 7.46 6.15 -21.55
C VAL A 239 7.61 6.21 -20.03
N ARG A 240 7.17 7.32 -19.42
CA ARG A 240 7.09 7.44 -17.96
C ARG A 240 5.66 7.55 -17.49
N ALA A 241 5.32 6.84 -16.43
CA ALA A 241 4.02 6.92 -15.81
C ALA A 241 4.11 6.78 -14.29
N ALA A 242 3.26 7.55 -13.59
CA ALA A 242 3.14 7.48 -12.13
C ALA A 242 1.72 7.05 -11.76
N TYR A 243 1.63 6.01 -10.93
CA TYR A 243 0.38 5.44 -10.46
C TYR A 243 0.25 5.59 -8.96
N PHE A 244 -0.99 5.79 -8.52
CA PHE A 244 -1.32 5.98 -7.13
C PHE A 244 -2.47 5.06 -6.74
N PHE A 245 -2.42 4.52 -5.53
CA PHE A 245 -3.56 3.85 -4.94
C PHE A 245 -3.72 4.23 -3.48
N ALA A 246 -4.95 4.08 -3.00
CA ALA A 246 -5.27 4.05 -1.58
C ALA A 246 -6.04 2.75 -1.31
N ALA A 247 -5.64 2.03 -0.27
CA ALA A 247 -6.30 0.78 0.10
C ALA A 247 -7.59 1.04 0.88
N LYS A 248 -8.56 0.15 0.72
CA LYS A 248 -9.77 0.05 1.56
C LYS A 248 -9.78 -1.26 2.35
N GLN A 249 -10.51 -1.32 3.47
CA GLN A 249 -10.60 -2.58 4.23
C GLN A 249 -11.21 -3.69 3.38
N SER A 250 -10.69 -4.91 3.50
CA SER A 250 -11.31 -6.05 2.82
C SER A 250 -12.59 -6.48 3.54
N ASN A 251 -13.55 -7.07 2.82
CA ASN A 251 -14.75 -7.60 3.45
C ASN A 251 -14.42 -8.76 4.42
N ALA A 252 -13.40 -9.57 4.10
CA ALA A 252 -12.99 -10.69 4.94
C ALA A 252 -12.27 -10.23 6.22
N GLY A 253 -11.49 -9.15 6.14
CA GLY A 253 -10.79 -8.52 7.26
C GLY A 253 -11.56 -7.40 7.94
N ARG A 254 -12.84 -7.21 7.59
CA ARG A 254 -13.69 -6.12 8.11
C ARG A 254 -13.93 -6.29 9.60
N ASP A 255 -13.39 -5.37 10.38
CA ASP A 255 -13.62 -5.28 11.83
C ASP A 255 -15.11 -5.26 12.16
N ALA A 256 -15.52 -6.14 13.09
CA ALA A 256 -16.92 -6.33 13.48
C ALA A 256 -17.54 -5.07 14.09
N ALA A 257 -16.73 -4.17 14.66
CA ALA A 257 -17.17 -2.89 15.20
C ALA A 257 -17.02 -1.73 14.21
N ALA A 258 -16.57 -1.97 12.97
CA ALA A 258 -16.38 -0.92 11.99
C ALA A 258 -17.71 -0.19 11.68
N PRO A 259 -17.74 1.16 11.66
CA PRO A 259 -18.95 1.91 11.36
C PRO A 259 -19.53 1.56 9.98
N LYS A 260 -20.85 1.34 9.89
CA LYS A 260 -21.54 0.96 8.64
C LYS A 260 -21.48 2.04 7.57
N ASP A 261 -21.42 3.30 7.98
CA ASP A 261 -21.29 4.49 7.12
C ASP A 261 -19.87 4.69 6.58
N LYS A 262 -18.89 3.90 7.04
CA LYS A 262 -17.47 4.00 6.62
C LYS A 262 -16.96 2.68 6.05
N PRO A 263 -17.48 2.23 4.88
CA PRO A 263 -17.17 0.92 4.31
C PRO A 263 -15.70 0.74 3.87
N ASN A 264 -14.95 1.84 3.71
CA ASN A 264 -13.55 1.79 3.29
C ASN A 264 -12.55 1.90 4.46
N LEU A 265 -13.01 2.32 5.64
CA LEU A 265 -12.15 2.52 6.80
C LEU A 265 -11.47 1.21 7.18
N ILE A 266 -10.14 1.22 7.25
CA ILE A 266 -9.36 0.12 7.81
C ILE A 266 -9.30 0.31 9.32
N SER A 267 -9.89 -0.60 10.07
CA SER A 267 -9.87 -0.56 11.53
C SER A 267 -9.62 -1.93 12.15
N TYR A 268 -9.15 -1.90 13.39
CA TYR A 268 -9.08 -3.02 14.31
C TYR A 268 -9.57 -2.54 15.67
N THR A 269 -10.60 -3.19 16.21
CA THR A 269 -11.25 -2.77 17.46
C THR A 269 -11.24 -3.90 18.48
N PHE A 270 -10.91 -3.56 19.72
CA PHE A 270 -10.96 -4.47 20.85
C PHE A 270 -11.50 -3.77 22.09
N LYS A 271 -11.96 -4.54 23.08
CA LYS A 271 -12.31 -4.02 24.40
C LYS A 271 -11.16 -4.14 25.39
N VAL A 272 -11.07 -3.18 26.31
CA VAL A 272 -10.11 -3.30 27.42
C VAL A 272 -10.78 -3.90 28.64
N ASN A 273 -10.31 -5.06 29.07
CA ASN A 273 -10.80 -5.71 30.28
C ASN A 273 -10.24 -5.01 31.52
N LYS A 274 -11.01 -5.03 32.60
CA LYS A 274 -10.51 -4.66 33.93
C LYS A 274 -9.41 -5.65 34.31
N ALA A 275 -8.30 -5.18 34.87
CA ALA A 275 -7.32 -6.08 35.46
C ALA A 275 -8.02 -6.99 36.48
N ALA A 276 -7.68 -8.27 36.52
CA ALA A 276 -8.21 -9.17 37.55
C ALA A 276 -7.89 -8.57 38.92
N ASP A 277 -8.91 -8.41 39.77
CA ASP A 277 -8.72 -8.04 41.17
C ASP A 277 -7.97 -9.19 41.83
N ASN A 278 -6.63 -9.11 41.88
CA ASN A 278 -5.88 -9.91 42.85
C ASN A 278 -6.37 -9.46 44.24
N PRO A 279 -7.02 -10.33 45.04
CA PRO A 279 -7.57 -9.90 46.31
C PRO A 279 -6.42 -9.64 47.27
N VAL A 280 -6.00 -8.37 47.36
CA VAL A 280 -5.25 -7.89 48.52
C VAL A 280 -6.27 -7.79 49.66
N PRO A 281 -6.03 -8.38 50.84
CA PRO A 281 -6.98 -8.35 51.95
C PRO A 281 -7.34 -6.90 52.31
N ASN A 282 -8.61 -6.56 52.13
CA ASN A 282 -9.17 -5.24 52.36
C ASN A 282 -8.95 -4.80 53.82
N LYS A 283 -8.27 -3.66 54.02
CA LYS A 283 -8.39 -2.85 55.25
C LYS A 283 -9.32 -1.68 54.92
N PRO A 284 -10.43 -1.47 55.66
CA PRO A 284 -11.47 -0.54 55.22
C PRO A 284 -11.03 0.93 55.37
N ALA A 285 -11.21 1.72 54.31
CA ALA A 285 -11.02 3.17 54.33
C ALA A 285 -12.36 3.93 54.21
N LYS A 286 -12.43 5.04 54.94
CA LYS A 286 -13.58 5.94 55.16
C LYS A 286 -14.10 6.64 53.89
N PRO A 287 -15.36 7.10 53.86
CA PRO A 287 -15.99 7.60 52.64
C PRO A 287 -15.61 9.05 52.31
N VAL A 288 -15.39 9.34 51.03
CA VAL A 288 -15.21 10.71 50.50
C VAL A 288 -16.27 11.02 49.43
N LYS A 289 -16.84 12.24 49.53
CA LYS A 289 -17.98 12.81 48.79
C LYS A 289 -17.70 13.04 47.28
N PRO A 290 -18.74 13.12 46.43
CA PRO A 290 -18.60 13.24 44.97
C PRO A 290 -18.34 14.68 44.53
N THR A 291 -17.52 14.85 43.48
CA THR A 291 -17.33 16.13 42.78
C THR A 291 -17.71 16.01 41.30
N LYS A 292 -18.47 17.00 40.82
CA LYS A 292 -19.13 17.10 39.50
C LYS A 292 -18.15 17.00 38.32
N GLN A 293 -18.48 16.17 37.34
CA GLN A 293 -17.93 16.24 35.98
C GLN A 293 -18.56 17.41 35.21
N ASN A 294 -17.76 18.12 34.43
CA ASN A 294 -18.27 19.04 33.43
C ASN A 294 -17.41 19.02 32.16
N ARG A 295 -18.13 19.01 31.02
CA ARG A 295 -17.75 19.22 29.61
C ARG A 295 -17.39 18.00 28.75
N LEU A 296 -18.30 17.75 27.81
CA LEU A 296 -18.19 16.89 26.62
C LEU A 296 -17.14 17.42 25.62
N PRO A 297 -16.38 16.55 24.92
CA PRO A 297 -15.65 16.94 23.72
C PRO A 297 -16.57 16.97 22.48
N ARG A 298 -16.44 18.05 21.70
CA ARG A 298 -17.00 18.22 20.36
C ARG A 298 -16.44 17.16 19.40
N THR A 299 -17.32 16.40 18.76
CA THR A 299 -17.03 15.62 17.56
C THR A 299 -17.01 16.56 16.35
N GLY A 300 -15.88 16.63 15.65
CA GLY A 300 -15.70 17.48 14.48
C GLY A 300 -15.21 16.66 13.30
N ASP A 301 -16.08 16.56 12.29
CA ASP A 301 -15.82 16.04 10.96
C ASP A 301 -14.55 16.64 10.35
N ASN A 302 -13.65 15.80 9.87
CA ASN A 302 -12.54 16.17 8.98
C ASN A 302 -11.92 14.89 8.37
N ALA A 303 -12.66 14.23 7.48
CA ALA A 303 -12.10 13.31 6.52
C ALA A 303 -12.18 13.99 5.15
N ASP A 304 -11.04 14.49 4.65
CA ASP A 304 -10.59 14.36 3.26
C ASP A 304 -9.33 15.18 2.93
N TRP A 305 -9.02 16.26 3.67
CA TRP A 305 -7.80 17.08 3.39
C TRP A 305 -6.46 16.40 3.65
N LEU A 306 -6.41 15.41 4.52
CA LEU A 306 -5.16 14.73 4.85
C LEU A 306 -4.72 13.67 3.84
N LEU A 307 -5.66 13.06 3.09
CA LEU A 307 -5.29 12.17 1.98
C LEU A 307 -4.60 12.99 0.88
N TYR A 308 -5.13 14.19 0.57
CA TYR A 308 -4.49 15.14 -0.34
C TYR A 308 -3.13 15.64 0.17
N ALA A 309 -2.95 15.90 1.47
CA ALA A 309 -1.66 16.31 2.02
C ALA A 309 -0.58 15.21 1.95
N VAL A 310 -0.96 13.93 2.12
CA VAL A 310 -0.05 12.80 1.92
C VAL A 310 0.29 12.64 0.43
N PHE A 311 -0.69 12.77 -0.47
CA PHE A 311 -0.42 12.83 -1.92
C PHE A 311 0.52 13.99 -2.26
N LEU A 312 0.29 15.21 -1.76
CA LEU A 312 1.14 16.37 -2.01
C LEU A 312 2.56 16.23 -1.43
N GLY A 313 2.71 15.59 -0.26
CA GLY A 313 4.02 15.30 0.33
C GLY A 313 4.82 14.23 -0.42
N VAL A 314 4.15 13.20 -0.92
CA VAL A 314 4.75 12.14 -1.77
C VAL A 314 5.08 12.71 -3.15
N SER A 315 4.16 13.45 -3.79
CA SER A 315 4.39 14.12 -5.07
C SER A 315 5.50 15.17 -4.98
N GLY A 316 5.57 15.96 -3.91
CA GLY A 316 6.58 17.00 -3.72
C GLY A 316 8.00 16.45 -3.51
N ALA A 317 8.16 15.32 -2.82
CA ALA A 317 9.46 14.68 -2.62
C ALA A 317 9.97 13.99 -3.91
N VAL A 318 9.08 13.33 -4.66
CA VAL A 318 9.43 12.67 -5.94
C VAL A 318 9.73 13.71 -7.02
N LEU A 319 8.87 14.72 -7.21
CA LEU A 319 9.10 15.79 -8.20
C LEU A 319 10.28 16.71 -7.80
N GLY A 320 10.42 17.02 -6.52
CA GLY A 320 11.51 17.86 -6.01
C GLY A 320 12.90 17.19 -6.09
N GLY A 321 12.97 15.88 -5.86
CA GLY A 321 14.22 15.11 -6.00
C GLY A 321 14.71 15.04 -7.45
N ILE A 322 13.79 14.95 -8.43
CA ILE A 322 14.09 14.94 -9.86
C ILE A 322 14.54 16.33 -10.34
N GLY A 323 13.85 17.40 -9.91
CA GLY A 323 14.23 18.78 -10.26
C GLY A 323 15.59 19.20 -9.69
N TYR A 324 15.91 18.77 -8.46
CA TYR A 324 17.20 19.09 -7.82
C TYR A 324 18.39 18.34 -8.45
N ARG A 325 18.20 17.10 -8.93
CA ARG A 325 19.22 16.37 -9.70
C ARG A 325 19.47 16.98 -11.09
N ARG A 326 18.46 17.58 -11.73
CA ARG A 326 18.61 18.25 -13.03
C ARG A 326 19.48 19.51 -12.93
N ARG A 327 19.24 20.36 -11.91
CA ARG A 327 20.03 21.61 -11.70
C ARG A 327 21.49 21.40 -11.31
N ARG A 328 21.86 20.24 -10.75
CA ARG A 328 23.27 19.95 -10.40
C ARG A 328 24.12 19.47 -11.58
N LYS A 329 23.52 19.15 -12.73
CA LYS A 329 24.26 18.75 -13.95
C LYS A 329 24.39 19.88 -14.99
N GLU A 330 23.77 21.04 -14.73
CA GLU A 330 23.83 22.22 -15.62
C GLU A 330 24.76 23.33 -15.09
N ASN A 331 25.54 23.07 -14.02
CA ASN A 331 26.60 23.95 -13.53
C ASN A 331 27.94 23.20 -13.47
#